data_AF-A0A813KRU4-F1
#
_entry.id   AF-A0A813KRU4-F1
#
_cell.length_a   1.000
_cell.length_b   1.000
_cell.length_c   1.000
_cell.angle_alpha   90.00
_cell.angle_beta   90.00
_cell.angle_gamma   90.00
#
_symmetry.space_group_name_H-M   'P 1'
#
loop_
_entity.id
_entity.type
_entity.pdbx_description
1 polymer ?
#
loop_
_entity_poly.entity_id
_entity_poly.type
_entity_poly.pdbx_seq_one_letter_code
_entity_poly.pdbx_strand_id
1 'polypeptide(L)'
;MVEKTDAAREAAFAWAGAKSLPIGTLEELLPLCSRLPARSRAVGLRRLRFVLAPARLALAQEIVSSLRNTGRWPLEAQNAPSDKGSAASAQVLGLCADMGRVQRVAKELQRMEEADAKGKKAKKGEGEAEEAPWASQALASPLIARSRHHFCRPESDLCRMDKPEWAFRYLIELASDHTAELDRWAKESSESGARSAEDATLQARELSEGLAVALAAEACLFVRTRLPLLASDLEARPTLLHMMHHFVSFHGDIVSAGGWACLLWGKFYAAGGNFVLEAVYDLFFHDTQTPASKELVVIGAGFARTGTASLYTALEILGFHTYHMRDVLIQNHSSQWQRALWEESADAAADILLKGGYNATVETPGAVFAVQLARKFPNAKVVLTTRSDPQKWLGNVRSIAQLHAVVGRLPWSLWPQVAQFDFVVHEIWDAIGCSLRREINDTSCLELYHGHNAKVRAEVPPGQLLDFHISQGWEPLCNFLGVPVPDQPFPHTNDKEGMTVALGVLTSVSVVFFLAPAAVLFWTLRRCCRSGEAKVKAS
;
A
#
# COMPACT_ATOMS: atom_id res chain seq x y z
N MET A 1 -25.39 28.39 17.27
CA MET A 1 -24.18 27.64 16.86
C MET A 1 -23.38 27.23 18.07
N VAL A 2 -22.79 28.20 18.80
CA VAL A 2 -22.03 27.96 20.04
C VAL A 2 -22.83 27.14 21.04
N GLU A 3 -24.01 27.62 21.44
CA GLU A 3 -24.93 26.93 22.36
C GLU A 3 -25.22 25.47 21.95
N LYS A 4 -25.64 25.23 20.70
CA LYS A 4 -25.92 23.87 20.20
C LYS A 4 -24.67 22.97 20.19
N THR A 5 -23.50 23.50 19.84
CA THR A 5 -22.24 22.72 19.89
C THR A 5 -21.79 22.44 21.31
N ASP A 6 -21.97 23.36 22.25
CA ASP A 6 -21.64 23.14 23.66
C ASP A 6 -22.60 22.11 24.27
N ALA A 7 -23.90 22.22 23.99
CA ALA A 7 -24.88 21.23 24.42
C ALA A 7 -24.59 19.82 23.85
N ALA A 8 -24.26 19.73 22.56
CA ALA A 8 -23.89 18.46 21.93
C ALA A 8 -22.58 17.89 22.49
N ARG A 9 -21.61 18.76 22.81
CA ARG A 9 -20.37 18.38 23.50
C ARG A 9 -20.68 17.83 24.88
N GLU A 10 -21.35 18.58 25.75
CA GLU A 10 -21.67 18.13 27.10
C GLU A 10 -22.44 16.80 27.08
N ALA A 11 -23.39 16.65 26.15
CA ALA A 11 -24.12 15.40 25.99
C ALA A 11 -23.23 14.23 25.55
N ALA A 12 -22.28 14.44 24.63
CA ALA A 12 -21.35 13.41 24.19
C ALA A 12 -20.34 13.01 25.28
N PHE A 13 -19.85 13.97 26.07
CA PHE A 13 -18.89 13.74 27.15
C PHE A 13 -19.54 13.15 28.41
N ALA A 14 -20.78 13.53 28.72
CA ALA A 14 -21.53 13.00 29.87
C ALA A 14 -22.25 11.67 29.55
N TRP A 15 -22.03 11.11 28.36
CA TRP A 15 -22.75 9.95 27.91
C TRP A 15 -22.26 8.68 28.62
N ALA A 16 -23.16 8.08 29.40
CA ALA A 16 -22.95 6.84 30.15
C ALA A 16 -24.03 5.80 29.81
N GLY A 17 -24.36 5.64 28.52
CA GLY A 17 -25.33 4.67 28.00
C GLY A 17 -26.82 4.97 28.27
N ALA A 18 -27.14 5.75 29.31
CA ALA A 18 -28.53 5.97 29.76
C ALA A 18 -29.28 7.17 29.13
N LYS A 19 -28.59 8.09 28.45
CA LYS A 19 -29.21 9.24 27.75
C LYS A 19 -28.93 9.13 26.26
N SER A 20 -29.91 9.35 25.39
CA SER A 20 -29.65 9.33 23.93
C SER A 20 -28.70 10.46 23.53
N LEU A 21 -27.67 10.15 22.75
CA LEU A 21 -26.85 11.17 22.10
C LEU A 21 -27.78 12.08 21.25
N PRO A 22 -27.66 13.42 21.29
CA PRO A 22 -28.58 14.30 20.57
C PRO A 22 -28.22 14.37 19.07
N ILE A 23 -28.38 13.26 18.35
CA ILE A 23 -27.97 13.12 16.94
C ILE A 23 -28.72 14.09 16.05
N GLY A 24 -30.00 14.36 16.33
CA GLY A 24 -30.76 15.40 15.62
C GLY A 24 -30.12 16.79 15.77
N THR A 25 -29.54 17.10 16.94
CA THR A 25 -28.79 18.36 17.11
C THR A 25 -27.52 18.35 16.26
N LEU A 26 -26.81 17.23 16.14
CA LEU A 26 -25.63 17.12 15.26
C LEU A 26 -25.98 17.30 13.78
N GLU A 27 -27.10 16.75 13.32
CA GLU A 27 -27.59 16.92 11.95
C GLU A 27 -28.01 18.37 11.67
N GLU A 28 -28.68 19.03 12.60
CA GLU A 28 -29.07 20.44 12.48
C GLU A 28 -27.89 21.41 12.43
N LEU A 29 -26.76 21.04 13.03
CA LEU A 29 -25.57 21.89 13.08
C LEU A 29 -24.95 22.11 11.70
N LEU A 30 -25.07 21.18 10.76
CA LEU A 30 -24.54 21.32 9.39
C LEU A 30 -25.25 22.44 8.59
N PRO A 31 -26.59 22.42 8.42
CA PRO A 31 -27.32 23.53 7.80
C PRO A 31 -27.18 24.85 8.55
N LEU A 32 -26.96 24.81 9.87
CA LEU A 32 -26.71 26.03 10.65
C LEU A 32 -25.33 26.61 10.30
N CYS A 33 -24.32 25.74 10.18
CA CYS A 33 -22.96 26.12 9.79
C CYS A 33 -22.90 26.72 8.39
N SER A 34 -23.58 26.11 7.40
CA SER A 34 -23.56 26.58 6.02
C SER A 34 -24.11 28.00 5.84
N ARG A 35 -25.03 28.41 6.73
CA ARG A 35 -25.62 29.76 6.76
C ARG A 35 -24.71 30.83 7.40
N LEU A 36 -23.57 30.46 7.97
CA LEU A 36 -22.66 31.41 8.63
C LEU A 36 -21.76 32.17 7.62
N PRO A 37 -21.42 33.44 7.92
CA PRO A 37 -20.36 34.16 7.20
C PRO A 37 -19.03 33.40 7.24
N ALA A 38 -18.18 33.54 6.23
CA ALA A 38 -16.98 32.71 6.03
C ALA A 38 -16.07 32.57 7.29
N ARG A 39 -15.78 33.68 7.99
CA ARG A 39 -14.97 33.65 9.23
C ARG A 39 -15.65 32.85 10.35
N SER A 40 -16.95 33.03 10.53
CA SER A 40 -17.74 32.33 11.55
C SER A 40 -18.01 30.87 11.17
N ARG A 41 -18.12 30.57 9.87
CA ARG A 41 -18.27 29.21 9.33
C ARG A 41 -17.03 28.38 9.64
N ALA A 42 -15.82 28.89 9.40
CA ALA A 42 -14.58 28.20 9.73
C ALA A 42 -14.46 27.85 11.23
N VAL A 43 -14.93 28.73 12.12
CA VAL A 43 -15.02 28.46 13.56
C VAL A 43 -16.07 27.38 13.84
N GLY A 44 -17.24 27.46 13.19
CA GLY A 44 -18.30 26.47 13.30
C GLY A 44 -17.86 25.07 12.86
N LEU A 45 -17.20 24.94 11.70
CA LEU A 45 -16.70 23.66 11.18
C LEU A 45 -15.74 22.98 12.16
N ARG A 46 -14.78 23.75 12.73
CA ARG A 46 -13.87 23.24 13.77
C ARG A 46 -14.61 22.75 15.02
N ARG A 47 -15.67 23.46 15.42
CA ARG A 47 -16.50 23.04 16.57
C ARG A 47 -17.28 21.77 16.28
N LEU A 48 -17.86 21.60 15.08
CA LEU A 48 -18.50 20.33 14.69
C LEU A 48 -17.48 19.20 14.71
N ARG A 49 -16.32 19.39 14.08
CA ARG A 49 -15.25 18.38 14.03
C ARG A 49 -14.86 17.91 15.44
N PHE A 50 -14.74 18.85 16.37
CA PHE A 50 -14.41 18.54 17.77
C PHE A 50 -15.47 17.68 18.47
N VAL A 51 -16.76 17.84 18.14
CA VAL A 51 -17.86 17.07 18.76
C VAL A 51 -18.04 15.69 18.11
N LEU A 52 -17.75 15.56 16.81
CA LEU A 52 -17.95 14.31 16.07
C LEU A 52 -17.05 13.17 16.55
N ALA A 53 -15.79 13.44 16.92
CA ALA A 53 -14.88 12.40 17.37
C ALA A 53 -15.30 11.76 18.72
N PRO A 54 -15.63 12.53 19.77
CA PRO A 54 -16.23 11.99 21.00
C PRO A 54 -17.55 11.26 20.75
N ALA A 55 -18.42 11.78 19.89
CA ALA A 55 -19.69 11.14 19.53
C ALA A 55 -19.49 9.76 18.86
N ARG A 56 -18.53 9.65 17.94
CA ARG A 56 -18.12 8.37 17.32
C ARG A 56 -17.60 7.41 18.39
N LEU A 57 -16.71 7.87 19.26
CA LEU A 57 -16.11 7.01 20.29
C LEU A 57 -17.17 6.48 21.27
N ALA A 58 -18.04 7.36 21.75
CA ALA A 58 -19.19 7.02 22.55
C ALA A 58 -20.02 5.92 21.86
N LEU A 59 -20.60 6.20 20.70
CA LEU A 59 -21.43 5.22 19.98
C LEU A 59 -20.72 3.87 19.76
N ALA A 60 -19.42 3.88 19.45
CA ALA A 60 -18.66 2.65 19.28
C ALA A 60 -18.55 1.85 20.58
N GLN A 61 -18.30 2.51 21.72
CA GLN A 61 -18.23 1.86 23.03
C GLN A 61 -19.56 1.21 23.44
N GLU A 62 -20.68 1.89 23.19
CA GLU A 62 -22.00 1.35 23.53
C GLU A 62 -22.44 0.24 22.59
N ILE A 63 -22.11 0.32 21.30
CA ILE A 63 -22.29 -0.80 20.38
C ILE A 63 -21.55 -2.01 20.95
N VAL A 64 -20.26 -1.87 21.26
CA VAL A 64 -19.44 -2.98 21.80
C VAL A 64 -19.96 -3.49 23.15
N SER A 65 -20.42 -2.59 24.03
CA SER A 65 -21.03 -2.97 25.31
C SER A 65 -22.33 -3.74 25.11
N SER A 66 -23.21 -3.26 24.23
CA SER A 66 -24.52 -3.85 23.92
C SER A 66 -24.39 -5.20 23.22
N LEU A 67 -23.34 -5.42 22.42
CA LEU A 67 -23.05 -6.72 21.80
C LEU A 67 -22.93 -7.82 22.85
N ARG A 68 -22.40 -7.55 24.05
CA ARG A 68 -22.31 -8.54 25.14
C ARG A 68 -23.69 -9.03 25.60
N ASN A 69 -24.70 -8.17 25.52
CA ASN A 69 -26.07 -8.50 25.93
C ASN A 69 -26.81 -9.36 24.89
N THR A 70 -26.29 -9.46 23.66
CA THR A 70 -26.85 -10.36 22.63
C THR A 70 -26.56 -11.83 22.94
N GLY A 71 -25.53 -12.12 23.74
CA GLY A 71 -25.10 -13.48 24.07
C GLY A 71 -24.53 -14.29 22.89
N ARG A 72 -24.41 -13.67 21.71
CA ARG A 72 -24.06 -14.34 20.45
C ARG A 72 -23.02 -13.59 19.61
N TRP A 73 -22.44 -12.50 20.12
CA TRP A 73 -21.43 -11.73 19.41
C TRP A 73 -20.18 -11.52 20.27
N PRO A 74 -19.03 -12.15 19.94
CA PRO A 74 -18.81 -13.07 18.81
C PRO A 74 -19.58 -14.39 18.94
N LEU A 75 -19.91 -15.03 17.81
CA LEU A 75 -20.56 -16.34 17.79
C LEU A 75 -19.64 -17.43 18.34
N GLU A 76 -20.17 -18.29 19.21
CA GLU A 76 -19.48 -19.49 19.71
C GLU A 76 -20.36 -20.73 19.56
N ALA A 77 -19.76 -21.86 19.21
CA ALA A 77 -20.45 -23.13 18.95
C ALA A 77 -21.31 -23.65 20.12
N GLN A 78 -21.12 -23.12 21.34
CA GLN A 78 -21.82 -23.55 22.56
C GLN A 78 -22.94 -22.60 23.01
N ASN A 79 -23.14 -21.46 22.33
CA ASN A 79 -24.15 -20.48 22.74
C ASN A 79 -25.54 -20.82 22.18
N ALA A 80 -26.36 -21.52 22.99
CA ALA A 80 -27.77 -21.75 22.71
C ALA A 80 -28.52 -20.41 22.49
N PRO A 81 -29.51 -20.35 21.57
CA PRO A 81 -30.30 -19.14 21.38
C PRO A 81 -31.07 -18.84 22.67
N SER A 82 -30.91 -17.64 23.23
CA SER A 82 -31.70 -17.18 24.38
C SER A 82 -32.81 -16.23 23.91
N ASP A 83 -34.01 -16.36 24.48
CA ASP A 83 -35.17 -15.49 24.19
C ASP A 83 -34.92 -14.01 24.53
N LYS A 84 -33.86 -13.69 25.30
CA LYS A 84 -33.41 -12.32 25.59
C LYS A 84 -32.69 -11.63 24.41
N GLY A 85 -32.38 -12.37 23.34
CA GLY A 85 -31.52 -11.90 22.23
C GLY A 85 -32.16 -10.86 21.31
N SER A 86 -33.49 -10.90 21.10
CA SER A 86 -34.17 -10.06 20.09
C SER A 86 -34.22 -8.56 20.46
N ALA A 87 -34.42 -8.23 21.74
CA ALA A 87 -34.40 -6.83 22.19
C ALA A 87 -32.98 -6.24 22.17
N ALA A 88 -31.98 -7.04 22.54
CA ALA A 88 -30.58 -6.63 22.55
C ALA A 88 -30.03 -6.43 21.12
N SER A 89 -30.39 -7.31 20.17
CA SER A 89 -30.01 -7.15 18.76
C SER A 89 -30.67 -5.92 18.13
N ALA A 90 -31.95 -5.68 18.42
CA ALA A 90 -32.65 -4.47 17.97
C ALA A 90 -31.99 -3.18 18.51
N GLN A 91 -31.55 -3.17 19.78
CA GLN A 91 -30.79 -2.06 20.36
C GLN A 91 -29.48 -1.82 19.60
N VAL A 92 -28.72 -2.87 19.30
CA VAL A 92 -27.46 -2.78 18.53
C VAL A 92 -27.71 -2.22 17.13
N LEU A 93 -28.75 -2.68 16.42
CA LEU A 93 -29.12 -2.15 15.10
C LEU A 93 -29.56 -0.68 15.17
N GLY A 94 -30.20 -0.27 16.26
CA GLY A 94 -30.48 1.14 16.60
C GLY A 94 -29.21 1.98 16.67
N LEU A 95 -28.27 1.57 17.52
CA LEU A 95 -26.99 2.25 17.70
C LEU A 95 -26.16 2.30 16.41
N CYS A 96 -26.22 1.25 15.58
CA CYS A 96 -25.56 1.23 14.27
C CYS A 96 -26.16 2.24 13.29
N ALA A 97 -27.49 2.40 13.28
CA ALA A 97 -28.16 3.41 12.46
C ALA A 97 -27.76 4.83 12.90
N ASP A 98 -27.71 5.04 14.21
CA ASP A 98 -27.28 6.29 14.83
C ASP A 98 -25.82 6.63 14.50
N MET A 99 -24.91 5.64 14.56
CA MET A 99 -23.53 5.79 14.09
C MET A 99 -23.47 6.18 12.61
N GLY A 100 -24.28 5.55 11.76
CA GLY A 100 -24.36 5.87 10.34
C GLY A 100 -24.81 7.32 10.07
N ARG A 101 -25.73 7.85 10.89
CA ARG A 101 -26.15 9.27 10.85
C ARG A 101 -24.99 10.20 11.20
N VAL A 102 -24.26 9.91 12.28
CA VAL A 102 -23.08 10.71 12.68
C VAL A 102 -21.98 10.65 11.62
N GLN A 103 -21.76 9.48 10.99
CA GLN A 103 -20.79 9.34 9.91
C GLN A 103 -21.17 10.17 8.67
N ARG A 104 -22.47 10.26 8.32
CA ARG A 104 -22.95 11.16 7.25
C ARG A 104 -22.67 12.62 7.57
N VAL A 105 -22.88 13.04 8.83
CA VAL A 105 -22.54 14.41 9.26
C VAL A 105 -21.04 14.68 9.08
N ALA A 106 -20.18 13.71 9.42
CA ALA A 106 -18.74 13.84 9.23
C ALA A 106 -18.32 13.93 7.76
N LYS A 107 -18.88 13.08 6.88
CA LYS A 107 -18.62 13.12 5.44
C LYS A 107 -19.01 14.47 4.82
N GLU A 108 -20.16 15.02 5.23
CA GLU A 108 -20.61 16.32 4.72
C GLU A 108 -19.77 17.48 5.26
N LEU A 109 -19.38 17.43 6.54
CA LEU A 109 -18.46 18.39 7.14
C LEU A 109 -17.14 18.48 6.35
N GLN A 110 -16.58 17.32 6.00
CA GLN A 110 -15.36 17.25 5.21
C GLN A 110 -15.52 17.91 3.84
N ARG A 111 -16.62 17.64 3.12
CA ARG A 111 -16.91 18.29 1.82
C ARG A 111 -17.00 19.80 1.96
N MET A 112 -17.59 20.30 3.05
CA MET A 112 -17.66 21.73 3.33
C MET A 112 -16.27 22.33 3.61
N GLU A 113 -15.42 21.63 4.37
CA GLU A 113 -14.02 22.04 4.63
C GLU A 113 -13.21 22.10 3.32
N GLU A 114 -13.36 21.11 2.44
CA GLU A 114 -12.72 21.08 1.12
C GLU A 114 -13.21 22.20 0.19
N ALA A 115 -14.52 22.49 0.21
CA ALA A 115 -15.10 23.57 -0.58
C ALA A 115 -14.59 24.96 -0.11
N ASP A 116 -14.50 25.18 1.20
CA ASP A 116 -13.93 26.41 1.77
C ASP A 116 -12.41 26.52 1.49
N ALA A 117 -11.70 25.38 1.40
CA ALA A 117 -10.27 25.34 1.07
C ALA A 117 -9.97 25.67 -0.41
N LYS A 118 -10.86 25.37 -1.37
CA LYS A 118 -10.68 25.64 -2.81
C LYS A 118 -10.48 27.12 -3.18
N GLY A 119 -10.68 28.07 -2.25
CA GLY A 119 -10.27 29.48 -2.40
C GLY A 119 -8.77 29.75 -2.25
N LYS A 120 -7.97 28.76 -1.82
CA LYS A 120 -6.50 28.81 -1.77
C LYS A 120 -5.94 27.52 -2.39
N LYS A 121 -5.19 27.65 -3.50
CA LYS A 121 -4.50 26.58 -4.26
C LYS A 121 -4.62 25.17 -3.64
N ALA A 122 -5.57 24.39 -4.13
CA ALA A 122 -5.73 23.01 -3.71
C ALA A 122 -4.48 22.19 -4.09
N LYS A 123 -3.74 21.70 -3.09
CA LYS A 123 -3.05 20.42 -3.21
C LYS A 123 -4.17 19.41 -3.49
N LYS A 124 -4.13 18.73 -4.65
CA LYS A 124 -4.99 17.57 -4.92
C LYS A 124 -4.73 16.60 -3.77
N GLY A 125 -5.67 16.50 -2.83
CA GLY A 125 -5.62 15.50 -1.78
C GLY A 125 -5.51 14.14 -2.46
N GLU A 126 -4.55 13.35 -2.00
CA GLU A 126 -4.50 11.91 -2.20
C GLU A 126 -5.93 11.38 -2.05
N GLY A 127 -6.41 10.59 -3.01
CA GLY A 127 -7.80 10.12 -3.00
C GLY A 127 -8.08 9.28 -1.77
N GLU A 128 -8.58 9.90 -0.71
CA GLU A 128 -8.81 9.29 0.61
C GLU A 128 -9.53 7.95 0.44
N ALA A 129 -8.88 6.88 0.89
CA ALA A 129 -9.48 5.56 1.00
C ALA A 129 -10.80 5.72 1.76
N GLU A 130 -11.91 5.31 1.16
CA GLU A 130 -13.18 5.34 1.88
C GLU A 130 -13.03 4.31 3.01
N GLU A 131 -13.04 4.71 4.27
CA GLU A 131 -12.96 3.76 5.38
C GLU A 131 -14.26 2.93 5.46
N ALA A 132 -14.18 1.70 5.99
CA ALA A 132 -15.39 0.91 6.29
C ALA A 132 -16.38 1.75 7.12
N PRO A 133 -17.70 1.55 6.97
CA PRO A 133 -18.71 2.21 7.79
C PRO A 133 -18.35 2.12 9.29
N TRP A 134 -18.45 3.22 10.03
CA TRP A 134 -18.01 3.26 11.43
C TRP A 134 -18.78 2.26 12.31
N ALA A 135 -20.05 2.01 11.98
CA ALA A 135 -20.87 0.99 12.64
C ALA A 135 -20.27 -0.41 12.42
N SER A 136 -19.92 -0.75 11.18
CA SER A 136 -19.29 -2.03 10.85
C SER A 136 -17.91 -2.20 11.50
N GLN A 137 -17.12 -1.12 11.61
CA GLN A 137 -15.86 -1.15 12.35
C GLN A 137 -16.07 -1.47 13.84
N ALA A 138 -17.10 -0.89 14.46
CA ALA A 138 -17.45 -1.16 15.85
C ALA A 138 -17.91 -2.62 16.04
N LEU A 139 -18.72 -3.15 15.12
CA LEU A 139 -19.14 -4.55 15.10
C LEU A 139 -17.95 -5.52 14.90
N ALA A 140 -17.00 -5.15 14.04
CA ALA A 140 -15.81 -5.95 13.75
C ALA A 140 -14.79 -5.96 14.89
N SER A 141 -14.73 -4.90 15.71
CA SER A 141 -13.75 -4.71 16.78
C SER A 141 -13.55 -5.94 17.70
N PRO A 142 -14.61 -6.53 18.31
CA PRO A 142 -14.45 -7.74 19.13
C PRO A 142 -14.00 -8.97 18.32
N LEU A 143 -14.38 -9.07 17.04
CA LEU A 143 -13.98 -10.17 16.15
C LEU A 143 -12.49 -10.07 15.81
N ILE A 144 -12.03 -8.87 15.48
CA ILE A 144 -10.63 -8.55 15.22
C ILE A 144 -9.79 -8.81 16.48
N ALA A 145 -10.26 -8.37 17.65
CA ALA A 145 -9.57 -8.62 18.91
C ALA A 145 -9.37 -10.13 19.16
N ARG A 146 -10.38 -10.94 18.83
CA ARG A 146 -10.31 -12.40 18.94
C ARG A 146 -9.33 -13.00 17.92
N SER A 147 -9.38 -12.55 16.67
CA SER A 147 -8.41 -12.96 15.64
C SER A 147 -6.98 -12.66 16.08
N ARG A 148 -6.72 -11.45 16.57
CA ARG A 148 -5.39 -11.06 17.11
C ARG A 148 -4.97 -11.91 18.31
N HIS A 149 -5.91 -12.25 19.19
CA HIS A 149 -5.62 -13.13 20.33
C HIS A 149 -5.14 -14.51 19.87
N HIS A 150 -5.79 -15.10 18.86
CA HIS A 150 -5.41 -16.41 18.34
C HIS A 150 -4.17 -16.37 17.46
N PHE A 151 -4.05 -15.39 16.57
CA PHE A 151 -3.07 -15.44 15.49
C PHE A 151 -1.89 -14.47 15.64
N CYS A 152 -1.93 -13.53 16.59
CA CYS A 152 -0.90 -12.49 16.77
C CYS A 152 -0.23 -12.48 18.15
N ARG A 153 -0.51 -13.46 19.01
CA ARG A 153 0.14 -13.60 20.32
C ARG A 153 1.19 -14.71 20.28
N PRO A 154 2.45 -14.43 20.65
CA PRO A 154 3.50 -15.46 20.68
C PRO A 154 3.13 -16.69 21.54
N GLU A 155 2.30 -16.52 22.56
CA GLU A 155 1.88 -17.59 23.47
C GLU A 155 0.77 -18.48 22.91
N SER A 156 0.18 -18.11 21.77
CA SER A 156 -0.89 -18.89 21.14
C SER A 156 -0.31 -19.95 20.20
N ASP A 157 -0.74 -21.20 20.36
CA ASP A 157 -0.39 -22.32 19.45
C ASP A 157 -0.85 -22.09 18.00
N LEU A 158 -1.75 -21.13 17.77
CA LEU A 158 -2.25 -20.74 16.46
C LEU A 158 -1.47 -19.57 15.83
N CYS A 159 -0.60 -18.89 16.57
CA CYS A 159 0.23 -17.79 16.08
C CYS A 159 1.44 -18.34 15.31
N ARG A 160 1.17 -18.92 14.13
CA ARG A 160 2.14 -19.65 13.33
C ARG A 160 2.46 -18.95 12.02
N MET A 161 3.75 -18.89 11.71
CA MET A 161 4.24 -18.33 10.44
C MET A 161 4.13 -19.34 9.30
N ASP A 162 4.24 -20.63 9.60
CA ASP A 162 4.23 -21.73 8.62
C ASP A 162 2.82 -22.18 8.20
N LYS A 163 1.78 -21.66 8.86
CA LYS A 163 0.36 -21.90 8.53
C LYS A 163 -0.48 -20.61 8.50
N PRO A 164 -0.12 -19.64 7.65
CA PRO A 164 -0.82 -18.36 7.56
C PRO A 164 -2.27 -18.50 7.09
N GLU A 165 -2.61 -19.59 6.39
CA GLU A 165 -3.94 -19.89 5.87
C GLU A 165 -4.99 -20.07 6.96
N TRP A 166 -4.59 -20.42 8.19
CA TRP A 166 -5.52 -20.54 9.31
C TRP A 166 -6.09 -19.20 9.74
N ALA A 167 -5.25 -18.15 9.76
CA ALA A 167 -5.69 -16.80 10.09
C ALA A 167 -6.69 -16.28 9.04
N PHE A 168 -6.41 -16.53 7.75
CA PHE A 168 -7.29 -16.12 6.66
C PHE A 168 -8.62 -16.88 6.67
N ARG A 169 -8.59 -18.20 6.83
CA ARG A 169 -9.81 -19.01 6.96
C ARG A 169 -10.65 -18.55 8.14
N TYR A 170 -10.03 -18.29 9.29
CA TYR A 170 -10.73 -17.79 10.46
C TYR A 170 -11.42 -16.45 10.21
N LEU A 171 -10.77 -15.51 9.53
CA LEU A 171 -11.38 -14.23 9.17
C LEU A 171 -12.55 -14.39 8.19
N ILE A 172 -12.49 -15.35 7.25
CA ILE A 172 -13.60 -15.68 6.34
C ILE A 172 -14.79 -16.26 7.12
N GLU A 173 -14.54 -17.20 8.02
CA GLU A 173 -15.57 -17.81 8.88
C GLU A 173 -16.24 -16.75 9.75
N LEU A 174 -15.44 -15.88 10.39
CA LEU A 174 -15.96 -14.73 11.14
C LEU A 174 -16.87 -13.85 10.26
N ALA A 175 -16.46 -13.53 9.02
CA ALA A 175 -17.28 -12.71 8.13
C ALA A 175 -18.60 -13.40 7.76
N SER A 176 -18.55 -14.67 7.40
CA SER A 176 -19.72 -15.47 6.99
C SER A 176 -20.73 -15.61 8.13
N ASP A 177 -20.26 -16.07 9.28
CA ASP A 177 -21.13 -16.38 10.42
C ASP A 177 -21.84 -15.12 10.95
N HIS A 178 -21.09 -14.02 11.04
CA HIS A 178 -21.61 -12.78 11.58
C HIS A 178 -22.47 -12.00 10.58
N THR A 179 -22.27 -12.21 9.27
CA THR A 179 -23.19 -11.72 8.22
C THR A 179 -24.54 -12.44 8.31
N ALA A 180 -24.54 -13.77 8.47
CA ALA A 180 -25.77 -14.53 8.65
C ALA A 180 -26.53 -14.13 9.92
N GLU A 181 -25.81 -13.77 10.98
CA GLU A 181 -26.38 -13.26 12.22
C GLU A 181 -27.02 -11.88 12.06
N LEU A 182 -26.39 -10.96 11.32
CA LEU A 182 -26.96 -9.64 11.00
C LEU A 182 -28.24 -9.77 10.18
N ASP A 183 -28.29 -10.67 9.20
CA ASP A 183 -29.49 -10.97 8.42
C ASP A 183 -30.63 -11.51 9.30
N ARG A 184 -30.29 -12.32 10.30
CA ARG A 184 -31.25 -12.82 11.29
C ARG A 184 -31.81 -11.68 12.16
N TRP A 185 -30.95 -10.81 12.68
CA TRP A 185 -31.39 -9.65 13.45
C TRP A 185 -32.30 -8.71 12.66
N ALA A 186 -32.03 -8.52 11.36
CA ALA A 186 -32.89 -7.72 10.49
C ALA A 186 -34.28 -8.34 10.30
N LYS A 187 -34.37 -9.66 10.11
CA LYS A 187 -35.66 -10.38 10.03
C LYS A 187 -36.46 -10.25 11.32
N GLU A 188 -35.84 -10.52 12.47
CA GLU A 188 -36.47 -10.38 13.80
C GLU A 188 -36.95 -8.93 14.06
N SER A 189 -36.17 -7.93 13.65
CA SER A 189 -36.54 -6.52 13.77
C SER A 189 -37.71 -6.12 12.87
N SER A 190 -37.86 -6.77 11.71
CA SER A 190 -38.99 -6.54 10.80
C SER A 190 -40.27 -7.19 11.34
N GLU A 191 -40.17 -8.41 11.87
CA GLU A 191 -41.31 -9.17 12.39
C GLU A 191 -41.90 -8.55 13.67
N SER A 192 -41.07 -7.92 14.49
CA SER A 192 -41.48 -7.17 15.69
C SER A 192 -42.09 -5.80 15.41
N GLY A 193 -42.13 -5.36 14.14
CA GLY A 193 -42.67 -4.05 13.74
C GLY A 193 -41.80 -2.85 14.11
N ALA A 194 -40.56 -3.06 14.56
CA ALA A 194 -39.65 -2.00 14.96
C ALA A 194 -39.12 -1.17 13.77
N ARG A 195 -39.05 -1.76 12.57
CA ARG A 195 -38.66 -1.10 11.30
C ARG A 195 -39.39 -1.71 10.10
N SER A 196 -39.42 -1.00 8.99
CA SER A 196 -39.87 -1.57 7.71
C SER A 196 -38.94 -2.71 7.29
N ALA A 197 -39.50 -3.74 6.64
CA ALA A 197 -38.72 -4.88 6.15
C ALA A 197 -37.61 -4.46 5.17
N GLU A 198 -37.87 -3.44 4.35
CA GLU A 198 -36.94 -2.91 3.36
C GLU A 198 -35.76 -2.19 4.03
N ASP A 199 -36.02 -1.32 5.01
CA ASP A 199 -34.97 -0.59 5.74
C ASP A 199 -34.10 -1.53 6.59
N ALA A 200 -34.71 -2.53 7.23
CA ALA A 200 -33.98 -3.53 8.02
C ALA A 200 -33.04 -4.36 7.14
N THR A 201 -33.52 -4.79 5.97
CA THR A 201 -32.73 -5.57 5.00
C THR A 201 -31.59 -4.74 4.41
N LEU A 202 -31.84 -3.48 4.06
CA LEU A 202 -30.82 -2.58 3.54
C LEU A 202 -29.72 -2.33 4.58
N GLN A 203 -30.10 -2.07 5.83
CA GLN A 203 -29.13 -1.84 6.90
C GLN A 203 -28.26 -3.08 7.16
N ALA A 204 -28.86 -4.28 7.26
CA ALA A 204 -28.07 -5.50 7.45
C ALA A 204 -27.05 -5.70 6.34
N ARG A 205 -27.46 -5.48 5.08
CA ARG A 205 -26.56 -5.56 3.94
C ARG A 205 -25.38 -4.58 4.04
N GLU A 206 -25.64 -3.30 4.33
CA GLU A 206 -24.57 -2.30 4.49
C GLU A 206 -23.61 -2.66 5.64
N LEU A 207 -24.15 -3.18 6.75
CA LEU A 207 -23.35 -3.60 7.90
C LEU A 207 -22.46 -4.79 7.57
N SER A 208 -23.00 -5.80 6.87
CA SER A 208 -22.29 -7.00 6.43
C SER A 208 -21.19 -6.69 5.42
N GLU A 209 -21.49 -5.86 4.41
CA GLU A 209 -20.50 -5.36 3.44
C GLU A 209 -19.35 -4.65 4.18
N GLY A 210 -19.67 -3.75 5.10
CA GLY A 210 -18.66 -3.04 5.90
C GLY A 210 -17.89 -3.94 6.87
N LEU A 211 -18.51 -5.00 7.40
CA LEU A 211 -17.88 -5.96 8.31
C LEU A 211 -16.80 -6.76 7.57
N ALA A 212 -17.14 -7.25 6.38
CA ALA A 212 -16.18 -7.95 5.51
C ALA A 212 -14.97 -7.05 5.19
N VAL A 213 -15.20 -5.76 4.91
CA VAL A 213 -14.12 -4.78 4.67
C VAL A 213 -13.23 -4.61 5.90
N ALA A 214 -13.81 -4.49 7.10
CA ALA A 214 -13.04 -4.33 8.33
C ALA A 214 -12.17 -5.58 8.63
N LEU A 215 -12.71 -6.78 8.41
CA LEU A 215 -11.97 -8.04 8.57
C LEU A 215 -10.88 -8.21 7.50
N ALA A 216 -11.15 -7.77 6.27
CA ALA A 216 -10.14 -7.76 5.21
C ALA A 216 -8.98 -6.80 5.53
N ALA A 217 -9.26 -5.63 6.11
CA ALA A 217 -8.21 -4.71 6.58
C ALA A 217 -7.32 -5.35 7.66
N GLU A 218 -7.89 -6.19 8.54
CA GLU A 218 -7.11 -6.95 9.51
C GLU A 218 -6.21 -8.00 8.85
N ALA A 219 -6.68 -8.69 7.80
CA ALA A 219 -5.85 -9.60 7.01
C ALA A 219 -4.65 -8.87 6.38
N CYS A 220 -4.86 -7.67 5.84
CA CYS A 220 -3.76 -6.84 5.34
C CYS A 220 -2.74 -6.51 6.44
N LEU A 221 -3.21 -6.13 7.64
CA LEU A 221 -2.33 -5.83 8.76
C LEU A 221 -1.57 -7.08 9.26
N PHE A 222 -2.23 -8.23 9.29
CA PHE A 222 -1.64 -9.51 9.66
C PHE A 222 -0.43 -9.83 8.77
N VAL A 223 -0.59 -9.65 7.45
CA VAL A 223 0.50 -9.83 6.50
C VAL A 223 1.55 -8.74 6.68
N ARG A 224 1.15 -7.46 6.82
CA ARG A 224 2.07 -6.30 6.90
C ARG A 224 3.07 -6.45 8.02
N THR A 225 2.61 -6.93 9.16
CA THR A 225 3.41 -7.09 10.37
C THR A 225 4.37 -8.27 10.32
N ARG A 226 4.09 -9.28 9.49
CA ARG A 226 4.87 -10.52 9.38
C ARG A 226 5.83 -10.56 8.22
N LEU A 227 5.53 -9.75 7.22
CA LEU A 227 6.27 -9.75 5.99
C LEU A 227 7.77 -9.42 6.17
N PRO A 228 8.17 -8.39 6.95
CA PRO A 228 9.59 -8.10 7.12
C PRO A 228 10.36 -9.27 7.73
N LEU A 229 9.72 -10.02 8.63
CA LEU A 229 10.31 -11.19 9.32
C LEU A 229 10.54 -12.37 8.36
N LEU A 230 9.63 -12.59 7.41
CA LEU A 230 9.73 -13.68 6.43
C LEU A 230 10.59 -13.33 5.22
N ALA A 231 10.76 -12.04 4.96
CA ALA A 231 11.44 -11.56 3.78
C ALA A 231 12.96 -11.42 3.96
N SER A 232 13.40 -11.11 5.19
CA SER A 232 14.82 -10.98 5.54
C SER A 232 15.59 -12.30 5.56
N ASP A 233 14.90 -13.45 5.52
CA ASP A 233 15.48 -14.78 5.61
C ASP A 233 15.25 -15.59 4.32
N LEU A 234 16.35 -16.00 3.67
CA LEU A 234 16.31 -16.81 2.45
C LEU A 234 15.64 -18.17 2.67
N GLU A 235 15.75 -18.74 3.86
CA GLU A 235 15.12 -20.02 4.22
C GLU A 235 13.61 -19.89 4.44
N ALA A 236 13.12 -18.67 4.72
CA ALA A 236 11.71 -18.36 4.93
C ALA A 236 10.93 -18.05 3.63
N ARG A 237 11.60 -18.03 2.46
CA ARG A 237 10.98 -17.78 1.15
C ARG A 237 9.78 -18.70 0.80
N PRO A 238 9.82 -20.02 1.07
CA PRO A 238 8.67 -20.89 0.81
C PRO A 238 7.44 -20.49 1.65
N THR A 239 7.67 -20.16 2.93
CA THR A 239 6.65 -19.70 3.86
C THR A 239 6.03 -18.38 3.42
N LEU A 240 6.87 -17.47 2.93
CA LEU A 240 6.45 -16.21 2.36
C LEU A 240 5.56 -16.38 1.12
N LEU A 241 5.99 -17.20 0.16
CA LEU A 241 5.21 -17.50 -1.05
C LEU A 241 3.87 -18.16 -0.68
N HIS A 242 3.89 -19.04 0.33
CA HIS A 242 2.69 -19.68 0.86
C HIS A 242 1.72 -18.64 1.47
N MET A 243 2.23 -17.69 2.26
CA MET A 243 1.45 -16.57 2.81
C MET A 243 0.83 -15.71 1.71
N MET A 244 1.60 -15.36 0.66
CA MET A 244 1.10 -14.58 -0.47
C MET A 244 0.01 -15.33 -1.24
N HIS A 245 0.21 -16.63 -1.50
CA HIS A 245 -0.78 -17.47 -2.17
C HIS A 245 -2.13 -17.43 -1.44
N HIS A 246 -2.12 -17.69 -0.14
CA HIS A 246 -3.34 -17.72 0.66
C HIS A 246 -3.97 -16.34 0.86
N PHE A 247 -3.17 -15.27 0.91
CA PHE A 247 -3.69 -13.90 0.94
C PHE A 247 -4.45 -13.54 -0.35
N VAL A 248 -3.96 -13.98 -1.51
CA VAL A 248 -4.65 -13.80 -2.79
C VAL A 248 -5.95 -14.61 -2.84
N SER A 249 -5.93 -15.87 -2.38
CA SER A 249 -7.14 -16.70 -2.28
C SER A 249 -8.18 -16.10 -1.33
N PHE A 250 -7.74 -15.63 -0.16
CA PHE A 250 -8.58 -14.96 0.84
C PHE A 250 -9.40 -13.82 0.24
N HIS A 251 -8.83 -13.04 -0.69
CA HIS A 251 -9.56 -11.95 -1.34
C HIS A 251 -10.79 -12.45 -2.11
N GLY A 252 -10.68 -13.54 -2.86
CA GLY A 252 -11.83 -14.12 -3.57
C GLY A 252 -12.93 -14.58 -2.62
N ASP A 253 -12.52 -15.20 -1.52
CA ASP A 253 -13.43 -15.79 -0.54
C ASP A 253 -14.14 -14.72 0.31
N ILE A 254 -13.42 -13.69 0.77
CA ILE A 254 -14.00 -12.60 1.58
C ILE A 254 -14.96 -11.74 0.76
N VAL A 255 -14.71 -11.56 -0.54
CA VAL A 255 -15.63 -10.90 -1.48
C VAL A 255 -16.93 -11.70 -1.64
N SER A 256 -16.82 -13.03 -1.66
CA SER A 256 -17.99 -13.93 -1.75
C SER A 256 -18.85 -13.87 -0.48
N ALA A 257 -18.24 -13.63 0.68
CA ALA A 257 -18.94 -13.42 1.96
C ALA A 257 -19.56 -12.02 2.09
N GLY A 258 -18.94 -10.97 1.53
CA GLY A 258 -19.37 -9.58 1.68
C GLY A 258 -20.25 -9.02 0.55
N GLY A 259 -20.36 -9.68 -0.61
CA GLY A 259 -21.20 -9.21 -1.73
C GLY A 259 -20.51 -8.19 -2.67
N TRP A 260 -21.27 -7.64 -3.64
CA TRP A 260 -20.74 -6.85 -4.76
C TRP A 260 -20.05 -5.53 -4.37
N ALA A 261 -20.30 -4.97 -3.17
CA ALA A 261 -19.58 -3.79 -2.70
C ALA A 261 -18.09 -4.05 -2.47
N CYS A 262 -17.71 -5.30 -2.17
CA CYS A 262 -16.31 -5.72 -2.11
C CYS A 262 -15.65 -5.78 -3.51
N LEU A 263 -16.43 -5.98 -4.59
CA LEU A 263 -15.96 -5.96 -5.99
C LEU A 263 -15.82 -4.53 -6.54
N LEU A 264 -16.72 -3.62 -6.16
CA LEU A 264 -16.73 -2.22 -6.62
C LEU A 264 -15.63 -1.37 -5.98
N TRP A 265 -14.87 -1.93 -5.04
CA TRP A 265 -13.66 -1.30 -4.55
C TRP A 265 -12.49 -1.52 -5.51
N GLY A 266 -12.34 -0.56 -6.43
CA GLY A 266 -11.05 -0.26 -7.11
C GLY A 266 -9.89 0.01 -6.13
N LYS A 267 -10.16 0.06 -4.81
CA LYS A 267 -9.18 0.19 -3.74
C LYS A 267 -8.76 -1.12 -3.07
N PHE A 268 -9.37 -2.28 -3.28
CA PHE A 268 -8.68 -3.54 -2.92
C PHE A 268 -7.49 -3.78 -3.87
N TYR A 269 -7.56 -3.31 -5.12
CA TYR A 269 -6.40 -3.22 -6.00
C TYR A 269 -5.44 -2.06 -5.61
N ALA A 270 -5.93 -0.95 -5.08
CA ALA A 270 -5.08 0.16 -4.62
C ALA A 270 -4.61 0.06 -3.16
N ALA A 271 -5.12 -0.88 -2.35
CA ALA A 271 -4.75 -1.13 -0.97
C ALA A 271 -4.19 -2.53 -0.83
N GLY A 272 -4.76 -3.56 -1.44
CA GLY A 272 -4.20 -4.92 -1.55
C GLY A 272 -3.18 -5.06 -2.68
N GLY A 273 -3.32 -4.36 -3.80
CA GLY A 273 -2.27 -4.30 -4.84
C GLY A 273 -1.14 -3.34 -4.49
N ASN A 274 -1.42 -2.16 -3.89
CA ASN A 274 -0.36 -1.37 -3.24
C ASN A 274 0.21 -2.11 -2.04
N PHE A 275 -0.56 -2.87 -1.27
CA PHE A 275 -0.01 -3.63 -0.16
C PHE A 275 0.78 -4.84 -0.62
N VAL A 276 0.40 -5.56 -1.68
CA VAL A 276 1.21 -6.65 -2.24
C VAL A 276 2.47 -6.08 -2.90
N LEU A 277 2.42 -4.87 -3.49
CA LEU A 277 3.60 -4.19 -4.02
C LEU A 277 4.45 -3.56 -2.91
N GLU A 278 3.89 -2.81 -1.94
CA GLU A 278 4.54 -2.33 -0.70
C GLU A 278 5.09 -3.51 0.10
N ALA A 279 4.37 -4.62 0.13
CA ALA A 279 4.83 -5.86 0.73
C ALA A 279 6.01 -6.37 -0.06
N VAL A 280 5.89 -6.67 -1.36
CA VAL A 280 7.01 -7.06 -2.24
C VAL A 280 8.17 -6.06 -2.17
N TYR A 281 7.92 -4.81 -1.82
CA TYR A 281 8.89 -3.73 -1.72
C TYR A 281 9.60 -3.68 -0.37
N ASP A 282 8.86 -3.78 0.75
CA ASP A 282 9.36 -4.05 2.10
C ASP A 282 10.02 -5.44 2.18
N LEU A 283 9.61 -6.37 1.30
CA LEU A 283 10.14 -7.75 1.12
C LEU A 283 11.60 -7.73 0.70
N PHE A 284 11.98 -6.69 -0.02
CA PHE A 284 13.32 -6.59 -0.55
C PHE A 284 14.10 -5.50 0.17
N PHE A 285 13.46 -4.46 0.74
CA PHE A 285 14.17 -3.27 1.20
C PHE A 285 13.54 -2.63 2.45
N HIS A 286 14.30 -2.59 3.54
CA HIS A 286 13.96 -1.86 4.77
C HIS A 286 14.02 -0.34 4.57
N ASP A 287 13.03 0.38 5.10
CA ASP A 287 13.19 1.79 5.48
C ASP A 287 14.02 1.85 6.76
N THR A 288 15.34 2.00 6.61
CA THR A 288 16.17 2.51 7.70
C THR A 288 16.15 4.02 7.60
N GLN A 289 15.47 4.69 8.55
CA GLN A 289 15.75 6.10 8.83
C GLN A 289 17.17 6.20 9.38
N THR A 290 18.14 6.18 8.47
CA THR A 290 19.53 6.49 8.75
C THR A 290 19.69 7.99 8.85
N PRO A 291 20.42 8.50 9.87
CA PRO A 291 20.78 9.91 9.91
C PRO A 291 21.52 10.31 8.63
N ALA A 292 21.31 11.55 8.18
CA ALA A 292 21.92 12.07 6.96
C ALA A 292 23.44 11.85 6.95
N SER A 293 23.97 11.38 5.82
CA SER A 293 25.41 11.22 5.64
C SER A 293 26.03 12.60 5.38
N LYS A 294 27.25 12.81 5.87
CA LYS A 294 28.00 14.05 5.62
C LYS A 294 28.76 14.01 4.29
N GLU A 295 29.07 12.82 3.78
CA GLU A 295 29.88 12.65 2.56
C GLU A 295 29.59 11.33 1.84
N LEU A 296 29.91 11.30 0.55
CA LEU A 296 29.99 10.07 -0.24
C LEU A 296 31.42 9.51 -0.17
N VAL A 297 31.53 8.23 0.15
CA VAL A 297 32.79 7.50 0.30
C VAL A 297 33.03 6.57 -0.88
N VAL A 298 31.96 6.01 -1.47
CA VAL A 298 32.06 5.10 -2.63
C VAL A 298 31.09 5.53 -3.74
N ILE A 299 31.61 5.65 -4.97
CA ILE A 299 30.82 6.00 -6.16
C ILE A 299 30.93 4.87 -7.18
N GLY A 300 29.85 4.13 -7.35
CA GLY A 300 29.68 3.12 -8.40
C GLY A 300 29.37 3.78 -9.73
N ALA A 301 30.33 3.73 -10.66
CA ALA A 301 30.23 4.36 -11.96
C ALA A 301 29.66 3.43 -13.04
N GLY A 302 29.47 2.14 -12.76
CA GLY A 302 28.94 1.19 -13.73
C GLY A 302 27.45 1.33 -13.99
N PHE A 303 27.04 1.18 -15.24
CA PHE A 303 25.62 1.15 -15.63
C PHE A 303 24.92 -0.13 -15.18
N ALA A 304 23.58 -0.09 -15.20
CA ALA A 304 22.75 -1.25 -14.93
C ALA A 304 23.21 -2.48 -15.75
N ARG A 305 23.03 -3.67 -15.18
CA ARG A 305 23.40 -4.96 -15.78
C ARG A 305 24.91 -5.23 -15.92
N THR A 306 25.76 -4.45 -15.25
CA THR A 306 27.22 -4.71 -15.16
C THR A 306 27.65 -5.45 -13.88
N GLY A 307 26.69 -5.89 -13.04
CA GLY A 307 26.96 -6.48 -11.73
C GLY A 307 26.66 -5.55 -10.55
N THR A 308 25.98 -4.43 -10.81
CA THR A 308 25.62 -3.38 -9.85
C THR A 308 24.84 -3.89 -8.63
N ALA A 309 23.91 -4.83 -8.80
CA ALA A 309 23.17 -5.42 -7.68
C ALA A 309 24.06 -6.27 -6.74
N SER A 310 25.03 -6.98 -7.31
CA SER A 310 26.03 -7.71 -6.52
C SER A 310 27.00 -6.75 -5.82
N LEU A 311 27.43 -5.68 -6.52
CA LEU A 311 28.26 -4.63 -5.91
C LEU A 311 27.50 -3.92 -4.78
N TYR A 312 26.22 -3.60 -4.99
CA TYR A 312 25.33 -3.06 -3.96
C TYR A 312 25.38 -3.92 -2.70
N THR A 313 25.09 -5.22 -2.85
CA THR A 313 25.03 -6.16 -1.72
C THR A 313 26.39 -6.27 -1.04
N ALA A 314 27.47 -6.29 -1.82
CA ALA A 314 28.83 -6.33 -1.30
C ALA A 314 29.18 -5.08 -0.46
N LEU A 315 28.77 -3.89 -0.91
CA LEU A 315 28.99 -2.65 -0.18
C LEU A 315 28.19 -2.60 1.13
N GLU A 316 26.95 -3.08 1.14
CA GLU A 316 26.15 -3.21 2.38
C GLU A 316 26.83 -4.15 3.40
N ILE A 317 27.31 -5.31 2.95
CA ILE A 317 28.05 -6.26 3.80
C ILE A 317 29.29 -5.59 4.41
N LEU A 318 29.97 -4.73 3.65
CA LEU A 318 31.14 -3.99 4.10
C LEU A 318 30.79 -2.79 4.98
N GLY A 319 29.51 -2.55 5.28
CA GLY A 319 29.03 -1.50 6.17
C GLY A 319 28.79 -0.15 5.49
N PHE A 320 28.75 -0.10 4.15
CA PHE A 320 28.37 1.10 3.41
C PHE A 320 26.87 1.14 3.17
N HIS A 321 26.23 2.24 3.52
CA HIS A 321 24.83 2.49 3.19
C HIS A 321 24.74 3.00 1.75
N THR A 322 24.26 2.13 0.87
CA THR A 322 24.46 2.26 -0.57
C THR A 322 23.13 2.61 -1.27
N TYR A 323 23.19 3.53 -2.24
CA TYR A 323 22.03 3.85 -3.08
C TYR A 323 22.04 3.04 -4.38
N HIS A 324 20.90 2.55 -4.82
CA HIS A 324 20.69 1.76 -6.04
C HIS A 324 19.44 2.24 -6.80
N MET A 325 19.27 1.84 -8.07
CA MET A 325 18.13 2.24 -8.93
C MET A 325 16.75 2.03 -8.30
N ARG A 326 16.62 0.98 -7.50
CA ARG A 326 15.41 0.63 -6.76
C ARG A 326 15.02 1.70 -5.73
N ASP A 327 16.00 2.42 -5.17
CA ASP A 327 15.79 3.37 -4.08
C ASP A 327 15.15 4.66 -4.62
N VAL A 328 15.14 4.83 -5.95
CA VAL A 328 14.34 5.86 -6.63
C VAL A 328 12.84 5.63 -6.39
N LEU A 329 12.37 4.38 -6.53
CA LEU A 329 11.02 4.01 -6.14
C LEU A 329 10.94 4.03 -4.60
N ILE A 330 11.82 3.24 -3.95
CA ILE A 330 12.33 3.36 -2.57
C ILE A 330 11.78 4.50 -1.71
N GLN A 331 12.44 5.61 -1.95
CA GLN A 331 12.38 6.81 -1.15
C GLN A 331 11.48 7.84 -1.84
N ASN A 332 10.72 7.41 -2.86
CA ASN A 332 9.91 8.27 -3.71
C ASN A 332 10.73 9.45 -4.26
N HIS A 333 11.92 9.16 -4.76
CA HIS A 333 12.88 10.14 -5.26
C HIS A 333 12.73 10.44 -6.77
N SER A 334 11.71 9.88 -7.43
CA SER A 334 11.52 10.00 -8.89
C SER A 334 11.52 11.46 -9.37
N SER A 335 10.78 12.36 -8.70
CA SER A 335 10.73 13.78 -9.10
C SER A 335 12.05 14.52 -8.90
N GLN A 336 12.80 14.14 -7.87
CA GLN A 336 14.06 14.75 -7.50
C GLN A 336 15.14 14.35 -8.49
N TRP A 337 15.19 13.06 -8.86
CA TRP A 337 16.08 12.55 -9.88
C TRP A 337 15.75 13.08 -11.27
N GLN A 338 14.47 13.16 -11.63
CA GLN A 338 14.02 13.80 -12.87
C GLN A 338 14.54 15.24 -12.97
N ARG A 339 14.41 16.03 -11.90
CA ARG A 339 14.96 17.38 -11.84
C ARG A 339 16.48 17.40 -11.98
N ALA A 340 17.20 16.54 -11.24
CA ALA A 340 18.65 16.47 -11.30
C ALA A 340 19.17 16.14 -12.70
N LEU A 341 18.46 15.27 -13.43
CA LEU A 341 18.77 14.91 -14.82
C LEU A 341 18.52 16.08 -15.78
N TRP A 342 17.37 16.74 -15.71
CA TRP A 342 17.06 17.89 -16.56
C TRP A 342 17.97 19.10 -16.32
N GLU A 343 18.40 19.29 -15.08
CA GLU A 343 19.34 20.35 -14.69
C GLU A 343 20.80 19.94 -14.88
N GLU A 344 21.07 18.67 -15.23
CA GLU A 344 22.40 18.06 -15.25
C GLU A 344 23.22 18.34 -13.98
N SER A 345 22.54 18.38 -12.83
CA SER A 345 23.07 18.88 -11.57
C SER A 345 23.58 17.77 -10.66
N ALA A 346 24.91 17.65 -10.58
CA ALA A 346 25.56 16.76 -9.62
C ALA A 346 25.35 17.19 -8.16
N ASP A 347 25.07 18.48 -7.92
CA ASP A 347 24.69 18.98 -6.61
C ASP A 347 23.32 18.46 -6.19
N ALA A 348 22.34 18.47 -7.10
CA ALA A 348 21.02 17.88 -6.85
C ALA A 348 21.13 16.36 -6.63
N ALA A 349 21.96 15.66 -7.40
CA ALA A 349 22.22 14.24 -7.21
C ALA A 349 22.84 13.95 -5.83
N ALA A 350 23.87 14.71 -5.43
CA ALA A 350 24.49 14.58 -4.12
C ALA A 350 23.50 14.86 -2.97
N ASP A 351 22.65 15.87 -3.13
CA ASP A 351 21.62 16.22 -2.15
C ASP A 351 20.63 15.07 -1.91
N ILE A 352 20.20 14.38 -2.98
CA ILE A 352 19.30 13.22 -2.86
C ILE A 352 19.97 12.10 -2.06
N LEU A 353 21.23 11.79 -2.38
CA LEU A 353 21.99 10.73 -1.72
C LEU A 353 22.26 11.04 -0.24
N LEU A 354 22.81 12.21 0.06
CA LEU A 354 23.23 12.57 1.41
C LEU A 354 22.04 12.74 2.37
N LYS A 355 20.95 13.37 1.91
CA LYS A 355 19.73 13.53 2.73
C LYS A 355 19.07 12.19 3.04
N GLY A 356 19.21 11.20 2.16
CA GLY A 356 18.77 9.83 2.40
C GLY A 356 19.71 9.02 3.32
N GLY A 357 20.80 9.59 3.82
CA GLY A 357 21.74 8.88 4.68
C GLY A 357 22.75 8.01 3.93
N TYR A 358 22.78 8.07 2.60
CA TYR A 358 23.63 7.20 1.80
C TYR A 358 25.07 7.75 1.75
N ASN A 359 26.03 6.86 2.01
CA ASN A 359 27.47 7.15 1.88
C ASN A 359 28.11 6.41 0.70
N ALA A 360 27.34 5.58 -0.01
CA ALA A 360 27.73 4.96 -1.25
C ALA A 360 26.60 5.04 -2.29
N THR A 361 26.92 4.94 -3.57
CA THR A 361 25.93 4.83 -4.65
C THR A 361 26.41 3.85 -5.71
N VAL A 362 25.51 3.14 -6.36
CA VAL A 362 25.78 2.28 -7.51
C VAL A 362 24.64 2.35 -8.51
N GLU A 363 24.90 1.98 -9.75
CA GLU A 363 23.92 2.02 -10.85
C GLU A 363 23.43 3.44 -11.18
N THR A 364 22.62 3.53 -12.23
CA THR A 364 21.81 4.71 -12.49
C THR A 364 20.75 4.90 -11.38
N PRO A 365 20.35 6.15 -11.08
CA PRO A 365 20.78 7.40 -11.72
C PRO A 365 22.16 7.91 -11.26
N GLY A 366 22.70 7.46 -10.13
CA GLY A 366 23.98 7.95 -9.58
C GLY A 366 25.16 7.85 -10.56
N ALA A 367 25.26 6.74 -11.30
CA ALA A 367 26.30 6.50 -12.30
C ALA A 367 26.34 7.55 -13.43
N VAL A 368 25.21 8.19 -13.77
CA VAL A 368 25.14 9.26 -14.79
C VAL A 368 26.00 10.45 -14.38
N PHE A 369 26.10 10.70 -13.07
CA PHE A 369 26.84 11.81 -12.48
C PHE A 369 28.21 11.37 -11.92
N ALA A 370 28.68 10.15 -12.17
CA ALA A 370 29.82 9.57 -11.47
C ALA A 370 31.10 10.44 -11.52
N VAL A 371 31.42 11.00 -12.68
CA VAL A 371 32.61 11.88 -12.84
C VAL A 371 32.42 13.20 -12.09
N GLN A 372 31.25 13.81 -12.18
CA GLN A 372 30.93 15.05 -11.49
C GLN A 372 30.92 14.85 -9.95
N LEU A 373 30.36 13.73 -9.48
CA LEU A 373 30.38 13.34 -8.07
C LEU A 373 31.81 13.06 -7.58
N ALA A 374 32.65 12.40 -8.37
CA ALA A 374 34.06 12.17 -8.02
C ALA A 374 34.85 13.48 -7.89
N ARG A 375 34.58 14.47 -8.76
CA ARG A 375 35.16 15.82 -8.63
C ARG A 375 34.69 16.54 -7.37
N LYS A 376 33.41 16.38 -7.02
CA LYS A 376 32.80 17.01 -5.84
C LYS A 376 33.28 16.38 -4.53
N PHE A 377 33.50 15.07 -4.53
CA PHE A 377 33.97 14.30 -3.38
C PHE A 377 35.35 13.68 -3.69
N PRO A 378 36.44 14.47 -3.62
CA PRO A 378 37.77 14.03 -4.05
C PRO A 378 38.37 12.92 -3.19
N ASN A 379 37.78 12.59 -2.05
CA ASN A 379 38.20 11.46 -1.21
C ASN A 379 37.38 10.19 -1.50
N ALA A 380 36.32 10.29 -2.30
CA ALA A 380 35.50 9.15 -2.65
C ALA A 380 36.25 8.21 -3.58
N LYS A 381 36.09 6.91 -3.36
CA LYS A 381 36.60 5.85 -4.21
C LYS A 381 35.58 5.53 -5.29
N VAL A 382 36.01 5.47 -6.54
CA VAL A 382 35.16 5.19 -7.70
C VAL A 382 35.34 3.73 -8.13
N VAL A 383 34.24 2.99 -8.22
CA VAL A 383 34.22 1.60 -8.69
C VAL A 383 33.47 1.54 -10.02
N LEU A 384 34.19 1.28 -11.11
CA LEU A 384 33.60 1.11 -12.44
C LEU A 384 33.37 -0.38 -12.69
N THR A 385 32.12 -0.83 -12.58
CA THR A 385 31.76 -2.20 -12.96
C THR A 385 31.57 -2.34 -14.45
N THR A 386 32.22 -3.33 -15.05
CA THR A 386 32.12 -3.61 -16.49
C THR A 386 31.78 -5.07 -16.78
N ARG A 387 31.25 -5.31 -17.97
CA ARG A 387 31.09 -6.64 -18.57
C ARG A 387 32.20 -6.86 -19.58
N SER A 388 32.81 -8.04 -19.54
CA SER A 388 33.81 -8.48 -20.53
C SER A 388 33.28 -8.54 -21.95
N ASP A 389 32.00 -8.86 -22.11
CA ASP A 389 31.29 -8.89 -23.40
C ASP A 389 30.18 -7.82 -23.43
N PRO A 390 30.40 -6.71 -24.17
CA PRO A 390 29.40 -5.64 -24.34
C PRO A 390 28.10 -6.12 -24.99
N GLN A 391 28.13 -7.12 -25.85
CA GLN A 391 26.92 -7.67 -26.49
C GLN A 391 26.05 -8.40 -25.47
N LYS A 392 26.66 -9.11 -24.51
CA LYS A 392 25.93 -9.69 -23.37
C LYS A 392 25.35 -8.63 -22.44
N TRP A 393 26.01 -7.49 -22.29
CA TRP A 393 25.43 -6.36 -21.56
C TRP A 393 24.18 -5.85 -22.28
N LEU A 394 24.27 -5.57 -23.58
CA LEU A 394 23.14 -5.11 -24.39
C LEU A 394 21.96 -6.10 -24.39
N GLY A 395 22.24 -7.40 -24.54
CA GLY A 395 21.22 -8.44 -24.41
C GLY A 395 20.50 -8.43 -23.06
N ASN A 396 21.21 -8.07 -21.98
CA ASN A 396 20.61 -7.90 -20.66
C ASN A 396 19.85 -6.58 -20.51
N VAL A 397 20.23 -5.50 -21.20
CA VAL A 397 19.46 -4.24 -21.22
C VAL A 397 18.07 -4.47 -21.80
N ARG A 398 17.94 -5.32 -22.82
CA ARG A 398 16.63 -5.69 -23.40
C ARG A 398 15.66 -6.29 -22.37
N SER A 399 16.15 -6.98 -21.34
CA SER A 399 15.29 -7.48 -20.26
C SER A 399 14.67 -6.36 -19.42
N ILE A 400 15.36 -5.21 -19.30
CA ILE A 400 14.81 -4.00 -18.65
C ILE A 400 13.70 -3.43 -19.52
N ALA A 401 13.92 -3.30 -20.83
CA ALA A 401 12.88 -2.83 -21.77
C ALA A 401 11.63 -3.71 -21.73
N GLN A 402 11.79 -5.04 -21.66
CA GLN A 402 10.68 -5.98 -21.53
C GLN A 402 9.89 -5.79 -20.23
N LEU A 403 10.59 -5.59 -19.10
CA LEU A 403 9.95 -5.29 -17.82
C LEU A 403 9.11 -4.00 -17.91
N HIS A 404 9.73 -2.91 -18.39
CA HIS A 404 9.07 -1.61 -18.48
C HIS A 404 7.95 -1.57 -19.52
N ALA A 405 8.01 -2.39 -20.57
CA ALA A 405 6.89 -2.58 -21.50
C ALA A 405 5.65 -3.21 -20.83
N VAL A 406 5.83 -4.03 -19.79
CA VAL A 406 4.73 -4.59 -18.98
C VAL A 406 4.26 -3.57 -17.95
N VAL A 407 5.19 -2.90 -17.25
CA VAL A 407 4.88 -1.85 -16.26
C VAL A 407 4.11 -0.69 -16.91
N GLY A 408 4.47 -0.29 -18.11
CA GLY A 408 3.78 0.76 -18.87
C GLY A 408 2.35 0.40 -19.31
N ARG A 409 1.94 -0.87 -19.18
CA ARG A 409 0.56 -1.30 -19.43
C ARG A 409 -0.28 -1.34 -18.16
N LEU A 410 0.31 -1.15 -16.99
CA LEU A 410 -0.44 -1.14 -15.74
C LEU A 410 -1.38 0.09 -15.69
N PRO A 411 -2.54 0.00 -15.02
CA PRO A 411 -3.44 1.12 -14.78
C PRO A 411 -2.75 2.19 -13.90
N TRP A 412 -1.97 3.08 -14.51
CA TRP A 412 -1.22 4.15 -13.82
C TRP A 412 -2.08 5.05 -12.94
N SER A 413 -3.38 5.17 -13.21
CA SER A 413 -4.34 5.89 -12.36
C SER A 413 -4.50 5.29 -10.97
N LEU A 414 -4.17 4.01 -10.79
CA LEU A 414 -4.21 3.32 -9.50
C LEU A 414 -2.84 3.32 -8.79
N TRP A 415 -1.75 3.53 -9.54
CA TRP A 415 -0.37 3.45 -9.04
C TRP A 415 0.50 4.62 -9.53
N PRO A 416 0.23 5.85 -9.04
CA PRO A 416 0.91 7.04 -9.53
C PRO A 416 2.42 7.03 -9.23
N GLN A 417 2.87 6.44 -8.13
CA GLN A 417 4.30 6.32 -7.78
C GLN A 417 5.03 5.38 -8.74
N VAL A 418 4.42 4.23 -9.08
CA VAL A 418 4.97 3.27 -10.05
C VAL A 418 5.01 3.89 -11.45
N ALA A 419 3.96 4.62 -11.84
CA ALA A 419 3.95 5.36 -13.09
C ALA A 419 5.07 6.39 -13.13
N GLN A 420 5.25 7.17 -12.05
CA GLN A 420 6.32 8.16 -11.96
C GLN A 420 7.71 7.55 -11.99
N PHE A 421 7.89 6.40 -11.34
CA PHE A 421 9.12 5.62 -11.40
C PHE A 421 9.40 5.14 -12.84
N ASP A 422 8.39 4.57 -13.51
CA ASP A 422 8.50 4.14 -14.91
C ASP A 422 8.91 5.31 -15.83
N PHE A 423 8.31 6.49 -15.63
CA PHE A 423 8.69 7.70 -16.37
C PHE A 423 10.14 8.10 -16.14
N VAL A 424 10.62 8.17 -14.90
CA VAL A 424 12.01 8.58 -14.61
C VAL A 424 13.01 7.53 -15.09
N VAL A 425 12.68 6.23 -15.04
CA VAL A 425 13.52 5.18 -15.62
C VAL A 425 13.71 5.45 -17.11
N HIS A 426 12.61 5.66 -17.84
CA HIS A 426 12.72 5.97 -19.26
C HIS A 426 13.55 7.22 -19.54
N GLU A 427 13.40 8.29 -18.74
CA GLU A 427 14.20 9.50 -18.89
C GLU A 427 15.68 9.31 -18.59
N ILE A 428 16.03 8.51 -17.57
CA ILE A 428 17.42 8.13 -17.28
C ILE A 428 18.04 7.45 -18.52
N TRP A 429 17.32 6.48 -19.10
CA TRP A 429 17.78 5.74 -20.27
C TRP A 429 17.82 6.60 -21.54
N ASP A 430 16.87 7.52 -21.70
CA ASP A 430 16.86 8.51 -22.78
C ASP A 430 18.06 9.48 -22.63
N ALA A 431 18.37 9.94 -21.41
CA ALA A 431 19.48 10.86 -21.11
C ALA A 431 20.86 10.25 -21.37
N ILE A 432 21.03 8.95 -21.10
CA ILE A 432 22.25 8.22 -21.48
C ILE A 432 22.21 7.71 -22.92
N GLY A 433 21.20 8.08 -23.72
CA GLY A 433 21.04 7.82 -25.14
C GLY A 433 20.75 6.37 -25.55
N CYS A 434 20.28 5.53 -24.61
CA CYS A 434 19.87 4.16 -24.86
C CYS A 434 18.38 3.99 -24.55
N SER A 435 17.52 4.62 -25.37
CA SER A 435 16.07 4.69 -25.11
C SER A 435 15.41 3.33 -25.00
N LEU A 436 14.63 3.13 -23.92
CA LEU A 436 13.81 1.93 -23.71
C LEU A 436 12.38 2.06 -24.27
N ARG A 437 12.00 3.24 -24.78
CA ARG A 437 10.61 3.52 -25.24
C ARG A 437 10.31 2.94 -26.63
N ARG A 438 11.35 2.61 -27.39
CA ARG A 438 11.29 2.09 -28.76
C ARG A 438 12.16 0.85 -28.86
N GLU A 439 12.24 0.27 -30.06
CA GLU A 439 13.27 -0.72 -30.35
C GLU A 439 14.65 -0.15 -29.99
N ILE A 440 15.39 -0.90 -29.17
CA ILE A 440 16.70 -0.49 -28.69
C ILE A 440 17.64 -0.40 -29.90
N ASN A 441 18.26 0.76 -30.09
CA ASN A 441 19.31 0.93 -31.09
C ASN A 441 20.64 0.39 -30.55
N ASP A 442 20.99 -0.83 -30.97
CA ASP A 442 22.20 -1.54 -30.55
C ASP A 442 23.46 -0.69 -30.68
N THR A 443 23.66 -0.02 -31.83
CA THR A 443 24.82 0.82 -32.10
C THR A 443 24.91 1.96 -31.10
N SER A 444 23.81 2.70 -30.92
CA SER A 444 23.78 3.84 -30.00
C SER A 444 24.06 3.42 -28.56
N CYS A 445 23.38 2.37 -28.07
CA CYS A 445 23.59 1.87 -26.70
C CYS A 445 25.03 1.40 -26.45
N LEU A 446 25.66 0.73 -27.42
CA LEU A 446 27.05 0.27 -27.30
C LEU A 446 28.05 1.43 -27.35
N GLU A 447 27.86 2.37 -28.28
CA GLU A 447 28.68 3.59 -28.35
C GLU A 447 28.66 4.35 -27.02
N LEU A 448 27.49 4.45 -26.39
CA LEU A 448 27.32 5.12 -25.11
C LEU A 448 27.91 4.34 -23.93
N TYR A 449 27.74 3.02 -23.90
CA TYR A 449 28.41 2.17 -22.91
C TYR A 449 29.94 2.31 -22.98
N HIS A 450 30.51 2.27 -24.19
CA HIS A 450 31.94 2.46 -24.40
C HIS A 450 32.39 3.88 -24.05
N GLY A 451 31.64 4.89 -24.51
CA GLY A 451 31.93 6.30 -24.26
C GLY A 451 31.92 6.64 -22.77
N HIS A 452 30.92 6.16 -22.03
CA HIS A 452 30.85 6.35 -20.57
C HIS A 452 32.03 5.70 -19.84
N ASN A 453 32.33 4.44 -20.14
CA ASN A 453 33.45 3.74 -19.51
C ASN A 453 34.80 4.41 -19.82
N ALA A 454 35.00 4.87 -21.06
CA ALA A 454 36.18 5.61 -21.45
C ALA A 454 36.28 6.96 -20.72
N LYS A 455 35.16 7.69 -20.62
CA LYS A 455 35.06 8.96 -19.89
C LYS A 455 35.43 8.81 -18.42
N VAL A 456 34.88 7.80 -17.73
CA VAL A 456 35.21 7.53 -16.32
C VAL A 456 36.70 7.24 -16.15
N ARG A 457 37.29 6.39 -17.00
CA ARG A 457 38.74 6.07 -16.95
C ARG A 457 39.63 7.28 -17.24
N ALA A 458 39.19 8.19 -18.10
CA ALA A 458 39.96 9.37 -18.48
C ALA A 458 39.88 10.49 -17.44
N GLU A 459 38.71 10.69 -16.83
CA GLU A 459 38.45 11.87 -15.99
C GLU A 459 38.57 11.59 -14.47
N VAL A 460 38.51 10.33 -14.04
CA VAL A 460 38.73 9.95 -12.63
C VAL A 460 40.21 9.65 -12.40
N PRO A 461 40.86 10.24 -11.37
CA PRO A 461 42.26 9.96 -11.04
C PRO A 461 42.53 8.45 -10.86
N PRO A 462 43.64 7.90 -11.39
CA PRO A 462 43.93 6.46 -11.30
C PRO A 462 43.97 5.90 -9.87
N GLY A 463 44.42 6.69 -8.89
CA GLY A 463 44.44 6.29 -7.48
C GLY A 463 43.05 6.26 -6.82
N GLN A 464 42.03 6.82 -7.46
CA GLN A 464 40.64 6.84 -7.02
C GLN A 464 39.76 5.87 -7.80
N LEU A 465 40.28 5.16 -8.80
CA LEU A 465 39.47 4.32 -9.69
C LEU A 465 39.85 2.84 -9.55
N LEU A 466 38.84 2.00 -9.34
CA LEU A 466 38.92 0.56 -9.52
C LEU A 466 38.07 0.15 -10.73
N ASP A 467 38.71 -0.40 -11.75
CA ASP A 467 38.03 -1.13 -12.83
C ASP A 467 37.73 -2.54 -12.32
N PHE A 468 36.45 -2.84 -12.08
CA PHE A 468 36.04 -4.00 -11.31
C PHE A 468 35.14 -4.91 -12.14
N HIS A 469 35.59 -6.14 -12.37
CA HIS A 469 34.74 -7.20 -12.89
C HIS A 469 34.22 -8.04 -11.73
N ILE A 470 32.90 -8.27 -11.69
CA ILE A 470 32.23 -8.88 -10.53
C ILE A 470 32.76 -10.28 -10.17
N SER A 471 33.32 -11.00 -11.15
CA SER A 471 33.94 -12.33 -10.96
C SER A 471 35.26 -12.28 -10.18
N GLN A 472 35.85 -11.10 -9.97
CA GLN A 472 37.07 -10.95 -9.18
C GLN A 472 36.81 -11.09 -7.67
N GLY A 473 35.56 -10.98 -7.23
CA GLY A 473 35.17 -11.23 -5.84
C GLY A 473 35.67 -10.18 -4.85
N TRP A 474 35.90 -10.60 -3.61
CA TRP A 474 36.15 -9.70 -2.48
C TRP A 474 37.51 -9.01 -2.51
N GLU A 475 38.58 -9.75 -2.81
CA GLU A 475 39.96 -9.30 -2.57
C GLU A 475 40.28 -7.93 -3.20
N PRO A 476 40.09 -7.70 -4.51
CA PRO A 476 40.43 -6.40 -5.09
C PRO A 476 39.51 -5.28 -4.61
N LEU A 477 38.23 -5.56 -4.33
CA LEU A 477 37.29 -4.58 -3.81
C LEU A 477 37.67 -4.15 -2.38
N CYS A 478 37.93 -5.10 -1.50
CA CYS A 478 38.26 -4.84 -0.10
C CYS A 478 39.62 -4.14 0.03
N ASN A 479 40.63 -4.60 -0.74
CA ASN A 479 41.95 -3.96 -0.79
C ASN A 479 41.85 -2.51 -1.27
N PHE A 480 41.07 -2.27 -2.33
CA PHE A 480 40.87 -0.94 -2.85
C PHE A 480 40.14 -0.05 -1.85
N LEU A 481 39.12 -0.55 -1.16
CA LEU A 481 38.33 0.20 -0.17
C LEU A 481 39.07 0.37 1.17
N GLY A 482 40.06 -0.47 1.48
CA GLY A 482 40.82 -0.44 2.73
C GLY A 482 40.08 -1.07 3.91
N VAL A 483 39.28 -2.10 3.63
CA VAL A 483 38.42 -2.82 4.60
C VAL A 483 38.78 -4.31 4.62
N PRO A 484 38.52 -5.04 5.71
CA PRO A 484 38.80 -6.48 5.78
C PRO A 484 37.89 -7.28 4.83
N VAL A 485 38.42 -8.41 4.33
CA VAL A 485 37.65 -9.37 3.53
C VAL A 485 36.66 -10.12 4.44
N PRO A 486 35.35 -10.13 4.12
CA PRO A 486 34.36 -10.88 4.88
C PRO A 486 34.53 -12.41 4.74
N ASP A 487 34.18 -13.15 5.80
CA ASP A 487 34.16 -14.62 5.80
C ASP A 487 32.84 -15.17 5.21
N GLN A 488 32.57 -14.82 3.96
CA GLN A 488 31.41 -15.33 3.21
C GLN A 488 31.63 -15.22 1.69
N PRO A 489 30.92 -16.00 0.86
CA PRO A 489 31.03 -15.90 -0.59
C PRO A 489 30.66 -14.50 -1.11
N PHE A 490 31.27 -14.09 -2.22
CA PHE A 490 30.92 -12.83 -2.86
C PHE A 490 29.47 -12.88 -3.39
N PRO A 491 28.63 -11.84 -3.17
CA PRO A 491 27.22 -11.89 -3.54
C PRO A 491 27.00 -12.11 -5.03
N HIS A 492 26.12 -13.06 -5.38
CA HIS A 492 25.66 -13.27 -6.74
C HIS A 492 24.14 -13.08 -6.80
N THR A 493 23.73 -11.83 -7.05
CA THR A 493 22.33 -11.41 -7.02
C THR A 493 21.85 -10.97 -8.40
N ASN A 494 20.53 -10.90 -8.61
CA ASN A 494 19.90 -10.48 -9.88
C ASN A 494 20.16 -11.45 -11.04
N ASP A 495 19.98 -12.75 -10.77
CA ASP A 495 19.98 -13.78 -11.81
C ASP A 495 18.77 -13.67 -12.75
N LYS A 496 18.85 -14.35 -13.89
CA LYS A 496 17.80 -14.29 -14.91
C LYS A 496 16.48 -14.90 -14.43
N GLU A 497 16.54 -15.88 -13.53
CA GLU A 497 15.37 -16.61 -13.04
C GLU A 497 14.45 -15.72 -12.21
N GLY A 498 15.00 -14.92 -11.28
CA GLY A 498 14.21 -13.95 -10.52
C GLY A 498 13.49 -12.92 -11.39
N MET A 499 14.14 -12.45 -12.46
CA MET A 499 13.53 -11.53 -13.43
C MET A 499 12.42 -12.19 -14.25
N THR A 500 12.58 -13.45 -14.66
CA THR A 500 11.53 -14.20 -15.37
C THR A 500 10.29 -14.41 -14.50
N VAL A 501 10.48 -14.72 -13.21
CA VAL A 501 9.38 -14.86 -12.25
C VAL A 501 8.66 -13.52 -12.05
N ALA A 502 9.40 -12.42 -11.80
CA ALA A 502 8.81 -11.09 -11.64
C ALA A 502 8.01 -10.66 -12.88
N LEU A 503 8.56 -10.89 -14.08
CA LEU A 503 7.88 -10.60 -15.33
C LEU A 503 6.61 -11.45 -15.49
N GLY A 504 6.67 -12.75 -15.13
CA GLY A 504 5.52 -13.64 -15.13
C GLY A 504 4.40 -13.13 -14.22
N VAL A 505 4.73 -12.78 -12.97
CA VAL A 505 3.77 -12.24 -11.99
C VAL A 505 3.15 -10.92 -12.48
N LEU A 506 3.97 -9.95 -12.92
CA LEU A 506 3.46 -8.66 -13.42
C LEU A 506 2.61 -8.82 -14.68
N THR A 507 2.98 -9.76 -15.56
CA THR A 507 2.18 -10.10 -16.74
C THR A 507 0.84 -10.70 -16.31
N SER A 508 0.83 -11.64 -15.38
CA SER A 508 -0.41 -12.22 -14.84
C SER A 508 -1.30 -11.17 -14.17
N VAL A 509 -0.73 -10.27 -13.37
CA VAL A 509 -1.45 -9.15 -12.75
C VAL A 509 -2.07 -8.23 -13.82
N SER A 510 -1.29 -7.83 -14.84
CA SER A 510 -1.82 -6.99 -15.93
C SER A 510 -2.94 -7.70 -16.70
N VAL A 511 -2.79 -8.99 -17.03
CA VAL A 511 -3.81 -9.77 -17.74
C VAL A 511 -5.08 -9.93 -16.93
N VAL A 512 -4.99 -10.29 -15.65
CA VAL A 512 -6.15 -10.40 -14.75
C VAL A 512 -6.87 -9.05 -14.63
N PHE A 513 -6.10 -7.96 -14.53
CA PHE A 513 -6.66 -6.62 -14.41
C PHE A 513 -7.44 -6.17 -15.65
N PHE A 514 -7.02 -6.55 -16.87
CA PHE A 514 -7.75 -6.20 -18.09
C PHE A 514 -8.86 -7.20 -18.46
N LEU A 515 -8.67 -8.49 -18.21
CA LEU A 515 -9.63 -9.53 -18.60
C LEU A 515 -10.77 -9.69 -17.60
N ALA A 516 -10.54 -9.51 -16.29
CA ALA A 516 -11.60 -9.68 -15.30
C ALA A 516 -12.73 -8.64 -15.43
N PRO A 517 -12.47 -7.32 -15.60
CA PRO A 517 -13.52 -6.34 -15.84
C PRO A 517 -14.24 -6.55 -17.18
N ALA A 518 -13.52 -6.98 -18.22
CA ALA A 518 -14.10 -7.29 -19.52
C ALA A 518 -15.02 -8.53 -19.46
N ALA A 519 -14.62 -9.56 -18.72
CA ALA A 519 -15.44 -10.76 -18.50
C ALA A 519 -16.68 -10.44 -17.64
N VAL A 520 -16.52 -9.60 -16.61
CA VAL A 520 -17.64 -9.11 -15.78
C VAL A 520 -18.60 -8.26 -16.62
N LEU A 521 -18.10 -7.34 -17.44
CA LEU A 521 -18.89 -6.52 -18.36
C LEU A 521 -19.62 -7.38 -19.40
N PHE A 522 -18.94 -8.38 -19.96
CA PHE A 522 -19.56 -9.32 -20.89
C PHE A 522 -20.68 -10.13 -20.22
N TRP A 523 -20.45 -10.61 -19.00
CA TRP A 523 -21.45 -11.35 -18.24
C TRP A 523 -22.65 -10.49 -17.85
N THR A 524 -22.43 -9.24 -17.45
CA THR A 524 -23.52 -8.29 -17.12
C THR A 524 -24.33 -7.92 -18.34
N LEU A 525 -23.68 -7.59 -19.47
CA LEU A 525 -24.37 -7.35 -20.74
C LEU A 525 -25.22 -8.56 -21.17
N ARG A 526 -24.67 -9.77 -21.06
CA ARG A 526 -25.41 -11.01 -21.36
C ARG A 526 -26.60 -11.23 -20.43
N ARG A 527 -26.50 -10.88 -19.15
CA ARG A 527 -27.62 -10.96 -18.19
C ARG A 527 -28.69 -9.92 -18.49
N CYS A 528 -28.30 -8.68 -18.80
CA CYS A 528 -29.21 -7.61 -19.19
C CYS A 528 -29.98 -7.97 -20.47
N CYS A 529 -29.30 -8.49 -21.50
CA CYS A 529 -29.96 -8.96 -22.74
C CYS A 529 -30.97 -10.08 -22.47
N ARG A 530 -30.62 -11.07 -21.64
CA ARG A 530 -31.55 -12.16 -21.26
C ARG A 530 -32.76 -11.67 -20.47
N SER A 531 -32.58 -10.66 -19.61
CA SER A 531 -33.70 -10.04 -18.87
C SER A 531 -34.62 -9.19 -19.78
N GLY A 532 -34.06 -8.59 -20.83
CA GLY A 532 -34.81 -7.85 -21.85
C GLY A 532 -35.64 -8.78 -22.73
N GLU A 533 -35.07 -9.90 -23.19
CA GLU A 533 -35.79 -10.93 -23.96
C GLU A 533 -36.94 -11.57 -23.16
N ALA A 534 -36.75 -11.76 -21.85
CA ALA A 534 -37.80 -12.26 -20.96
C ALA A 534 -38.95 -11.27 -20.78
N LYS A 535 -38.67 -9.95 -20.76
CA LYS A 535 -39.71 -8.91 -20.70
C LYS A 535 -40.46 -8.75 -22.02
N VAL A 536 -39.79 -8.89 -23.17
CA VAL A 536 -40.41 -8.82 -24.50
C VAL A 536 -41.26 -10.06 -24.80
N LYS A 537 -40.94 -11.23 -24.23
CA LYS A 537 -41.81 -12.41 -24.32
C LYS A 537 -43.01 -12.38 -23.36
N ALA A 538 -42.99 -11.49 -22.36
CA ALA A 538 -44.05 -11.34 -21.38
C ALA A 538 -45.05 -10.21 -21.69
N SER A 539 -44.72 -9.33 -22.65
CA SER A 539 -45.66 -8.39 -23.30
C SER A 539 -46.19 -8.97 -24.60
#